data_AF-A0A2H5VNI9-F1
#
_entry.id   AF-A0A2H5VNI9-F1
#
_cell.length_a   1.000
_cell.length_b   1.000
_cell.length_c   1.000
_cell.angle_alpha   90.00
_cell.angle_beta   90.00
_cell.angle_gamma   90.00
#
_symmetry.space_group_name_H-M   'P 1'
#
loop_
_entity.id
_entity.type
_entity.pdbx_description
1 polymer ?
#
loop_
_entity_poly.entity_id
_entity_poly.type
_entity_poly.pdbx_seq_one_letter_code
_entity_poly.pdbx_strand_id
1 'polypeptide(L)'
;MGRSDSDPVAQAELPWDRIRRVLLIRLRSIGDTVLMTPCLTALKRWKPELQISVLSETLSAPLLEDHPHVDEVIVLERDERGLCDGMRRWQLAKRLRERAFDAAFNLHGGPTATFLTYLSRAPERVGYRGYRYGWLHNRRAPDPPRIWQKAEIHSVEQQLGLLKWCGVPIATPPPTSLRANEHALMSVHRRLRQMGIRGPFVVIHPAATHETKRWSAYKFAQVVRYLAAKHDLPSIVLAARHEGHITDAVKGFAGMAAHPITDFTLKEVIALLSRAALFVGNDSGPAHMAAAVGCPGVVIFGASDPTVWRPWGTAPSAVVQVTRDHLGVSLPPSERIRHVRVEHVIEAIERVLASISGEAVLRSSLADREWSP
;
A
#
# COMPACT_ATOMS: atom_id res chain seq x y z
N MET A 1 27.33 27.14 -23.22
CA MET A 1 26.41 28.18 -22.76
C MET A 1 25.21 27.51 -22.13
N GLY A 2 25.18 27.45 -20.81
CA GLY A 2 24.13 26.79 -20.03
C GLY A 2 22.83 27.58 -20.12
N ARG A 3 21.74 26.90 -20.47
CA ARG A 3 20.40 27.38 -20.16
C ARG A 3 20.12 26.99 -18.72
N SER A 4 19.97 28.00 -17.87
CA SER A 4 19.41 27.85 -16.53
C SER A 4 17.96 27.40 -16.66
N ASP A 5 17.69 26.11 -16.42
CA ASP A 5 16.34 25.54 -16.29
C ASP A 5 15.73 25.88 -14.91
N SER A 6 15.83 27.14 -14.49
CA SER A 6 15.19 27.66 -13.28
C SER A 6 13.90 28.39 -13.62
N ASP A 7 13.07 27.77 -14.46
CA ASP A 7 11.69 28.21 -14.58
C ASP A 7 10.90 27.49 -13.45
N PRO A 8 10.44 28.21 -12.41
CA PRO A 8 9.67 27.58 -11.35
C PRO A 8 8.47 26.90 -12.00
N VAL A 9 8.23 25.64 -11.66
CA VAL A 9 7.00 24.95 -12.06
C VAL A 9 5.83 25.79 -11.53
N ALA A 10 5.23 26.60 -12.40
CA ALA A 10 4.11 27.43 -12.04
C ALA A 10 3.01 26.51 -11.49
N GLN A 11 2.58 26.78 -10.26
CA GLN A 11 1.48 26.05 -9.64
C GLN A 11 0.22 26.25 -10.49
N ALA A 12 -0.61 25.21 -10.58
CA ALA A 12 -1.91 25.35 -11.19
C ALA A 12 -2.88 25.96 -10.20
N GLU A 13 -3.43 27.12 -10.54
CA GLU A 13 -4.54 27.71 -9.81
C GLU A 13 -5.84 26.98 -10.19
N LEU A 14 -6.35 26.18 -9.25
CA LEU A 14 -7.69 25.62 -9.30
C LEU A 14 -8.64 26.50 -8.46
N PRO A 15 -9.91 26.65 -8.85
CA PRO A 15 -10.91 27.41 -8.09
C PRO A 15 -11.40 26.61 -6.88
N TRP A 16 -10.52 26.39 -5.90
CA TRP A 16 -10.77 25.59 -4.69
C TRP A 16 -11.85 26.16 -3.75
N ASP A 17 -12.25 27.40 -3.96
CA ASP A 17 -13.42 28.03 -3.33
C ASP A 17 -14.75 27.41 -3.84
N ARG A 18 -14.76 26.92 -5.08
CA ARG A 18 -15.94 26.33 -5.75
C ARG A 18 -15.93 24.81 -5.80
N ILE A 19 -14.75 24.19 -5.66
CA ILE A 19 -14.62 22.73 -5.66
C ILE A 19 -15.22 22.15 -4.38
N ARG A 20 -16.21 21.27 -4.53
CA ARG A 20 -16.85 20.51 -3.44
C ARG A 20 -16.70 19.01 -3.62
N ARG A 21 -16.79 18.51 -4.86
CA ARG A 21 -16.72 17.08 -5.20
C ARG A 21 -15.45 16.76 -5.97
N VAL A 22 -14.61 15.92 -5.37
CA VAL A 22 -13.32 15.50 -5.94
C VAL A 22 -13.36 14.01 -6.25
N LEU A 23 -12.97 13.66 -7.47
CA LEU A 23 -12.75 12.28 -7.89
C LEU A 23 -11.25 11.97 -7.92
N LEU A 24 -10.80 10.99 -7.14
CA LEU A 24 -9.47 10.41 -7.28
C LEU A 24 -9.56 9.11 -8.07
N ILE A 25 -8.75 8.96 -9.12
CA ILE A 25 -8.75 7.77 -9.97
C ILE A 25 -7.46 7.00 -9.74
N ARG A 26 -7.58 5.81 -9.13
CA ARG A 26 -6.49 4.86 -8.98
C ARG A 26 -6.95 3.47 -9.35
N LEU A 27 -6.40 2.94 -10.43
CA LEU A 27 -6.69 1.59 -10.90
C LEU A 27 -5.50 0.69 -10.60
N ARG A 28 -5.67 -0.42 -9.87
CA ARG A 28 -4.57 -1.33 -9.51
C ARG A 28 -3.39 -0.63 -8.78
N SER A 29 -2.44 -1.34 -8.23
CA SER A 29 -2.62 -2.60 -7.51
C SER A 29 -3.07 -2.29 -6.07
N ILE A 30 -3.15 -3.32 -5.21
CA ILE A 30 -3.36 -3.15 -3.77
C ILE A 30 -2.33 -2.19 -3.17
N GLY A 31 -1.04 -2.41 -3.46
CA GLY A 31 0.05 -1.61 -2.89
C GLY A 31 -0.08 -0.14 -3.24
N ASP A 32 -0.24 0.17 -4.53
CA ASP A 32 -0.40 1.56 -4.97
C ASP A 32 -1.68 2.22 -4.43
N THR A 33 -2.75 1.45 -4.25
CA THR A 33 -3.98 1.94 -3.61
C THR A 33 -3.67 2.37 -2.19
N VAL A 34 -2.99 1.55 -1.41
CA VAL A 34 -2.58 1.98 -0.06
C VAL A 34 -1.69 3.23 -0.11
N LEU A 35 -0.76 3.30 -1.07
CA LEU A 35 0.12 4.46 -1.25
C LEU A 35 -0.60 5.74 -1.73
N MET A 36 -1.86 5.68 -2.19
CA MET A 36 -2.65 6.88 -2.49
C MET A 36 -3.30 7.50 -1.27
N THR A 37 -3.50 6.73 -0.19
CA THR A 37 -4.25 7.20 1.00
C THR A 37 -3.73 8.51 1.61
N PRO A 38 -2.43 8.87 1.52
CA PRO A 38 -1.95 10.19 1.90
C PRO A 38 -2.63 11.35 1.15
N CYS A 39 -3.05 11.16 -0.11
CA CYS A 39 -3.82 12.16 -0.86
C CYS A 39 -5.18 12.44 -0.21
N LEU A 40 -5.84 11.41 0.31
CA LEU A 40 -7.13 11.54 1.00
C LEU A 40 -6.97 12.38 2.27
N THR A 41 -5.95 12.05 3.07
CA THR A 41 -5.60 12.75 4.30
C THR A 41 -5.19 14.19 4.03
N ALA A 42 -4.38 14.44 3.00
CA ALA A 42 -3.98 15.79 2.63
C ALA A 42 -5.17 16.68 2.24
N LEU A 43 -6.10 16.16 1.44
CA LEU A 43 -7.31 16.89 1.04
C LEU A 43 -8.21 17.18 2.24
N LYS A 44 -8.55 16.17 3.06
CA LYS A 44 -9.44 16.37 4.21
C LYS A 44 -8.81 17.23 5.32
N ARG A 45 -7.49 17.18 5.53
CA ARG A 45 -6.81 18.08 6.48
C ARG A 45 -6.87 19.54 6.05
N TRP A 46 -6.78 19.79 4.73
CA TRP A 46 -6.81 21.14 4.19
C TRP A 46 -8.24 21.69 4.08
N LYS A 47 -9.16 20.90 3.54
CA LYS A 47 -10.57 21.23 3.33
C LYS A 47 -11.47 20.07 3.78
N PRO A 48 -11.86 20.01 5.06
CA PRO A 48 -12.68 18.94 5.62
C PRO A 48 -14.03 18.74 4.90
N GLU A 49 -14.54 19.80 4.30
CA GLU A 49 -15.83 19.84 3.61
C GLU A 49 -15.84 19.21 2.21
N LEU A 50 -14.67 18.87 1.66
CA LEU A 50 -14.59 18.19 0.35
C LEU A 50 -15.24 16.82 0.42
N GLN A 51 -16.11 16.51 -0.54
CA GLN A 51 -16.59 15.16 -0.79
C GLN A 51 -15.63 14.46 -1.73
N ILE A 52 -15.05 13.34 -1.29
CA ILE A 52 -14.01 12.62 -2.00
C ILE A 52 -14.55 11.25 -2.42
N SER A 53 -14.73 11.07 -3.72
CA SER A 53 -14.99 9.76 -4.31
C SER A 53 -13.69 9.18 -4.87
N VAL A 54 -13.52 7.86 -4.75
CA VAL A 54 -12.38 7.15 -5.34
C VAL A 54 -12.87 6.14 -6.38
N LEU A 55 -12.38 6.23 -7.60
CA LEU A 55 -12.55 5.20 -8.61
C LEU A 55 -11.43 4.16 -8.45
N SER A 56 -11.82 2.93 -8.09
CA SER A 56 -10.92 1.80 -7.84
C SER A 56 -11.42 0.54 -8.56
N GLU A 57 -10.56 -0.46 -8.72
CA GLU A 57 -10.95 -1.77 -9.28
C GLU A 57 -11.45 -2.71 -8.17
N THR A 58 -12.26 -3.71 -8.54
CA THR A 58 -12.88 -4.67 -7.60
C THR A 58 -11.91 -5.25 -6.58
N LEU A 59 -10.67 -5.56 -7.01
CA LEU A 59 -9.66 -6.12 -6.11
C LEU A 59 -9.25 -5.15 -5.01
N SER A 60 -9.13 -3.85 -5.28
CA SER A 60 -8.60 -2.86 -4.33
C SER A 60 -9.67 -2.00 -3.65
N ALA A 61 -10.90 -2.00 -4.17
CA ALA A 61 -12.02 -1.24 -3.61
C ALA A 61 -12.25 -1.49 -2.10
N PRO A 62 -12.22 -2.74 -1.59
CA PRO A 62 -12.47 -3.01 -0.17
C PRO A 62 -11.49 -2.33 0.80
N LEU A 63 -10.32 -1.90 0.32
CA LEU A 63 -9.33 -1.17 1.13
C LEU A 63 -9.84 0.22 1.54
N LEU A 64 -10.71 0.82 0.73
CA LEU A 64 -11.12 2.22 0.85
C LEU A 64 -12.55 2.40 1.36
N GLU A 65 -13.38 1.36 1.31
CA GLU A 65 -14.80 1.42 1.69
C GLU A 65 -15.01 1.89 3.14
N ASP A 66 -14.11 1.51 4.04
CA ASP A 66 -14.18 1.88 5.46
C ASP A 66 -13.25 3.07 5.80
N HIS A 67 -12.61 3.71 4.81
CA HIS A 67 -11.64 4.77 5.05
C HIS A 67 -12.35 6.09 5.46
N PRO A 68 -11.95 6.75 6.58
CA PRO A 68 -12.68 7.91 7.14
C PRO A 68 -12.67 9.17 6.28
N HIS A 69 -11.87 9.19 5.22
CA HIS A 69 -11.72 10.31 4.29
C HIS A 69 -12.28 10.03 2.89
N VAL A 70 -12.94 8.88 2.71
CA VAL A 70 -13.60 8.50 1.46
C VAL A 70 -15.09 8.53 1.68
N ASP A 71 -15.79 9.34 0.89
CA ASP A 71 -17.24 9.46 0.92
C ASP A 71 -17.90 8.39 0.03
N GLU A 72 -17.23 7.98 -1.05
CA GLU A 72 -17.73 6.95 -1.97
C GLU A 72 -16.59 6.20 -2.66
N VAL A 73 -16.70 4.87 -2.76
CA VAL A 73 -15.87 4.05 -3.65
C VAL A 73 -16.67 3.66 -4.89
N ILE A 74 -16.21 4.11 -6.06
CA ILE A 74 -16.79 3.74 -7.36
C ILE A 74 -15.96 2.59 -7.90
N VAL A 75 -16.62 1.44 -8.10
CA VAL A 75 -15.93 0.21 -8.53
C VAL A 75 -15.96 0.07 -10.05
N LEU A 76 -14.78 -0.05 -10.65
CA LEU A 76 -14.59 -0.57 -12.00
C LEU A 76 -14.49 -2.10 -11.93
N GLU A 77 -15.55 -2.77 -12.33
CA GLU A 77 -15.56 -4.22 -12.47
C GLU A 77 -14.76 -4.63 -13.70
N ARG A 78 -13.83 -5.56 -13.50
CA ARG A 78 -13.15 -6.28 -14.59
C ARG A 78 -13.71 -7.69 -14.69
N ASP A 79 -13.87 -8.19 -15.91
CA ASP A 79 -14.13 -9.61 -16.12
C ASP A 79 -12.88 -10.45 -15.78
N GLU A 80 -13.05 -11.77 -15.74
CA GLU A 80 -11.98 -12.73 -15.42
C GLU A 80 -10.77 -12.64 -16.39
N ARG A 81 -10.96 -12.06 -17.58
CA ARG A 81 -9.89 -11.82 -18.58
C ARG A 81 -9.24 -10.46 -18.43
N GLY A 82 -9.62 -9.69 -17.41
CA GLY A 82 -9.11 -8.35 -17.14
C GLY A 82 -9.63 -7.29 -18.10
N LEU A 83 -10.63 -7.61 -18.92
CA LEU A 83 -11.31 -6.69 -19.82
C LEU A 83 -12.55 -6.13 -19.13
N CYS A 84 -12.87 -4.87 -19.40
CA CYS A 84 -14.20 -4.36 -19.11
C CYS A 84 -15.00 -4.42 -20.40
N ASP A 85 -16.14 -5.09 -20.38
CA ASP A 85 -17.14 -5.07 -21.44
C ASP A 85 -17.47 -3.62 -21.85
N GLY A 86 -17.64 -3.37 -23.15
CA GLY A 86 -17.89 -2.03 -23.70
C GLY A 86 -19.13 -1.37 -23.08
N MET A 87 -20.17 -2.16 -22.81
CA MET A 87 -21.39 -1.68 -22.15
C MET A 87 -21.11 -1.26 -20.70
N ARG A 88 -20.36 -2.06 -19.94
CA ARG A 88 -19.97 -1.72 -18.55
C ARG A 88 -19.13 -0.45 -18.48
N ARG A 89 -18.21 -0.24 -19.43
CA ARG A 89 -17.43 1.02 -19.51
C ARG A 89 -18.32 2.22 -19.80
N TRP A 90 -19.29 2.07 -20.70
CA TRP A 90 -20.24 3.14 -21.00
C TRP A 90 -21.14 3.47 -19.80
N GLN A 91 -21.64 2.44 -19.09
CA GLN A 91 -22.41 2.61 -17.85
C GLN A 91 -21.58 3.30 -16.77
N LEU A 92 -20.32 2.92 -16.59
CA LEU A 92 -19.41 3.60 -15.67
C LEU A 92 -19.20 5.06 -16.09
N ALA A 93 -18.97 5.34 -17.38
CA ALA A 93 -18.81 6.71 -17.87
C ALA A 93 -20.09 7.54 -17.66
N LYS A 94 -21.27 6.96 -17.80
CA LYS A 94 -22.54 7.60 -17.45
C LYS A 94 -22.61 7.92 -15.95
N ARG A 95 -22.33 6.93 -15.10
CA ARG A 95 -22.27 7.07 -13.63
C ARG A 95 -21.29 8.16 -13.17
N LEU A 96 -20.12 8.25 -13.79
CA LEU A 96 -19.12 9.27 -13.45
C LEU A 96 -19.60 10.68 -13.81
N ARG A 97 -20.28 10.84 -14.96
CA ARG A 97 -20.85 12.13 -15.39
C ARG A 97 -21.99 12.59 -14.50
N GLU A 98 -22.86 11.67 -14.10
CA GLU A 98 -24.02 11.96 -13.25
C GLU A 98 -23.64 12.46 -11.85
N ARG A 99 -22.45 12.08 -11.35
CA ARG A 99 -21.91 12.57 -10.07
C ARG A 99 -21.43 14.02 -10.10
N ALA A 100 -21.28 14.60 -11.30
CA ALA A 100 -20.95 16.02 -11.49
C ALA A 100 -19.77 16.49 -10.60
N PHE A 101 -18.63 15.81 -10.73
CA PHE A 101 -17.39 16.17 -10.02
C PHE A 101 -16.87 17.53 -10.48
N ASP A 102 -16.34 18.33 -9.55
CA ASP A 102 -15.74 19.62 -9.86
C ASP A 102 -14.28 19.44 -10.31
N ALA A 103 -13.59 18.47 -9.70
CA ALA A 103 -12.22 18.10 -10.02
C ALA A 103 -12.03 16.58 -10.08
N ALA A 104 -11.25 16.10 -11.04
CA ALA A 104 -10.84 14.71 -11.16
C ALA A 104 -9.32 14.60 -11.30
N PHE A 105 -8.69 13.82 -10.41
CA PHE A 105 -7.24 13.59 -10.37
C PHE A 105 -6.92 12.17 -10.82
N ASN A 106 -6.13 12.04 -11.89
CA ASN A 106 -5.62 10.77 -12.37
C ASN A 106 -4.35 10.39 -11.59
N LEU A 107 -4.48 9.56 -10.54
CA LEU A 107 -3.36 9.08 -9.73
C LEU A 107 -2.75 7.78 -10.27
N HIS A 108 -3.16 7.33 -11.46
CA HIS A 108 -2.73 6.06 -12.05
C HIS A 108 -1.81 6.23 -13.26
N GLY A 109 -2.17 7.12 -14.20
CA GLY A 109 -1.39 7.42 -15.41
C GLY A 109 -1.56 6.49 -16.61
N GLY A 110 -2.17 5.31 -16.42
CA GLY A 110 -2.52 4.42 -17.52
C GLY A 110 -3.63 4.98 -18.44
N PRO A 111 -3.71 4.52 -19.70
CA PRO A 111 -4.66 5.05 -20.68
C PRO A 111 -6.12 4.92 -20.22
N THR A 112 -6.48 3.81 -19.57
CA THR A 112 -7.83 3.60 -19.02
C THR A 112 -8.20 4.68 -17.99
N ALA A 113 -7.28 5.02 -17.08
CA ALA A 113 -7.52 6.08 -16.11
C ALA A 113 -7.62 7.45 -16.79
N THR A 114 -6.77 7.74 -17.79
CA THR A 114 -6.88 8.98 -18.58
C THR A 114 -8.24 9.11 -19.26
N PHE A 115 -8.73 8.05 -19.92
CA PHE A 115 -10.04 8.07 -20.56
C PHE A 115 -11.19 8.21 -19.55
N LEU A 116 -11.14 7.52 -18.41
CA LEU A 116 -12.18 7.66 -17.38
C LEU A 116 -12.16 9.04 -16.73
N THR A 117 -10.97 9.64 -16.58
CA THR A 117 -10.82 11.04 -16.13
C THR A 117 -11.48 11.99 -17.12
N TYR A 118 -11.23 11.83 -18.42
CA TYR A 118 -11.88 12.61 -19.47
C TYR A 118 -13.41 12.42 -19.48
N LEU A 119 -13.87 11.17 -19.43
CA LEU A 119 -15.28 10.81 -19.47
C LEU A 119 -16.05 11.26 -18.23
N SER A 120 -15.39 11.49 -17.10
CA SER A 120 -16.03 12.09 -15.91
C SER A 120 -16.64 13.47 -16.20
N ARG A 121 -16.12 14.19 -17.22
CA ARG A 121 -16.50 15.57 -17.56
C ARG A 121 -16.31 16.59 -16.43
N ALA A 122 -15.52 16.26 -15.41
CA ALA A 122 -15.16 17.24 -14.39
C ALA A 122 -14.54 18.49 -15.06
N PRO A 123 -14.90 19.72 -14.67
CA PRO A 123 -14.28 20.93 -15.20
C PRO A 123 -12.77 20.93 -15.04
N GLU A 124 -12.26 20.48 -13.88
CA GLU A 124 -10.84 20.36 -13.62
C GLU A 124 -10.38 18.89 -13.75
N ARG A 125 -9.63 18.57 -14.80
CA ARG A 125 -9.10 17.22 -15.06
C ARG A 125 -7.58 17.27 -15.00
N VAL A 126 -7.05 16.73 -13.92
CA VAL A 126 -5.65 16.85 -13.52
C VAL A 126 -4.91 15.54 -13.74
N GLY A 127 -3.75 15.62 -14.38
CA GLY A 127 -2.83 14.49 -14.54
C GLY A 127 -1.44 14.95 -14.97
N TYR A 128 -0.45 14.07 -14.91
CA TYR A 128 0.89 14.40 -15.40
C TYR A 128 0.93 14.53 -16.92
N ARG A 129 1.73 15.48 -17.41
CA ARG A 129 1.93 15.73 -18.84
C ARG A 129 2.48 14.50 -19.57
N GLY A 130 3.35 13.74 -18.93
CA GLY A 130 3.96 12.51 -19.46
C GLY A 130 3.02 11.30 -19.54
N TYR A 131 1.80 11.40 -19.00
CA TYR A 131 0.85 10.29 -19.09
C TYR A 131 0.39 10.03 -20.52
N ARG A 132 0.09 8.77 -20.82
CA ARG A 132 -0.42 8.37 -22.12
C ARG A 132 -1.77 9.04 -22.37
N TYR A 133 -1.90 9.70 -23.52
CA TYR A 133 -3.03 10.57 -23.87
C TYR A 133 -3.21 11.76 -22.91
N GLY A 134 -2.13 12.25 -22.29
CA GLY A 134 -2.15 13.31 -21.29
C GLY A 134 -2.79 14.62 -21.75
N TRP A 135 -2.91 14.85 -23.06
CA TRP A 135 -3.63 15.97 -23.68
C TRP A 135 -5.15 15.98 -23.38
N LEU A 136 -5.73 14.86 -22.93
CA LEU A 136 -7.13 14.78 -22.48
C LEU A 136 -7.36 15.43 -21.11
N HIS A 137 -6.30 15.63 -20.33
CA HIS A 137 -6.31 16.45 -19.12
C HIS A 137 -6.18 17.92 -19.53
N ASN A 138 -7.01 18.81 -18.98
CA ASN A 138 -6.86 20.25 -19.19
C ASN A 138 -5.89 20.89 -18.19
N ARG A 139 -5.60 20.22 -17.07
CA ARG A 139 -4.53 20.58 -16.13
C ARG A 139 -3.41 19.53 -16.19
N ARG A 140 -2.27 19.91 -16.78
CA ARG A 140 -1.17 18.99 -17.10
C ARG A 140 0.07 19.33 -16.28
N ALA A 141 0.23 18.63 -15.16
CA ALA A 141 1.34 18.81 -14.24
C ALA A 141 2.68 18.36 -14.87
N PRO A 142 3.82 19.01 -14.54
CA PRO A 142 5.14 18.45 -14.86
C PRO A 142 5.46 17.24 -13.97
N ASP A 143 6.58 16.59 -14.24
CA ASP A 143 6.94 15.37 -13.52
C ASP A 143 7.18 15.61 -12.02
N PRO A 144 6.87 14.62 -11.16
CA PRO A 144 7.01 14.74 -9.72
C PRO A 144 8.36 15.29 -9.21
N PRO A 145 9.53 14.88 -9.75
CA PRO A 145 10.82 15.41 -9.32
C PRO A 145 10.92 16.94 -9.40
N ARG A 146 10.29 17.55 -10.42
CA ARG A 146 10.28 19.02 -10.60
C ARG A 146 9.34 19.71 -9.61
N ILE A 147 8.22 19.08 -9.27
CA ILE A 147 7.24 19.60 -8.29
C ILE A 147 7.83 19.60 -6.89
N TRP A 148 8.54 18.53 -6.53
CA TRP A 148 9.15 18.36 -5.22
C TRP A 148 10.57 18.92 -5.12
N GLN A 149 11.18 19.31 -6.25
CA GLN A 149 12.58 19.76 -6.35
C GLN A 149 13.56 18.74 -5.73
N LYS A 150 13.33 17.46 -6.03
CA LYS A 150 14.07 16.33 -5.45
C LYS A 150 14.31 15.28 -6.52
N ALA A 151 15.51 14.71 -6.55
CA ALA A 151 15.91 13.72 -7.57
C ALA A 151 15.15 12.38 -7.44
N GLU A 152 15.03 11.88 -6.21
CA GLU A 152 14.35 10.61 -5.91
C GLU A 152 12.98 10.85 -5.31
N ILE A 153 11.94 10.28 -5.93
CA ILE A 153 10.56 10.47 -5.53
C ILE A 153 9.90 9.14 -5.20
N HIS A 154 9.46 9.02 -3.95
CA HIS A 154 8.68 7.88 -3.49
C HIS A 154 7.30 7.87 -4.15
N SER A 155 6.70 6.70 -4.37
CA SER A 155 5.38 6.59 -5.02
C SER A 155 4.27 7.43 -4.33
N VAL A 156 4.31 7.57 -3.00
CA VAL A 156 3.43 8.50 -2.24
C VAL A 156 3.62 9.95 -2.68
N GLU A 157 4.87 10.42 -2.78
CA GLU A 157 5.20 11.76 -3.24
C GLU A 157 4.79 11.94 -4.72
N GLN A 158 4.94 10.90 -5.55
CA GLN A 158 4.45 10.93 -6.94
C GLN A 158 2.93 11.14 -7.01
N GLN A 159 2.15 10.55 -6.11
CA GLN A 159 0.70 10.70 -6.12
C GLN A 159 0.27 12.06 -5.53
N LEU A 160 0.91 12.48 -4.43
CA LEU A 160 0.67 13.79 -3.82
C LEU A 160 1.13 14.96 -4.69
N GLY A 161 2.07 14.74 -5.62
CA GLY A 161 2.60 15.78 -6.49
C GLY A 161 1.52 16.51 -7.29
N LEU A 162 0.47 15.82 -7.76
CA LEU A 162 -0.65 16.45 -8.45
C LEU A 162 -1.42 17.42 -7.55
N LEU A 163 -1.67 17.02 -6.30
CA LEU A 163 -2.34 17.87 -5.31
C LEU A 163 -1.47 19.07 -4.95
N LYS A 164 -0.18 18.83 -4.67
CA LYS A 164 0.79 19.88 -4.34
C LYS A 164 0.91 20.91 -5.47
N TRP A 165 0.99 20.45 -6.72
CA TRP A 165 1.06 21.31 -7.89
C TRP A 165 -0.21 22.16 -8.07
N CYS A 166 -1.37 21.62 -7.69
CA CYS A 166 -2.64 22.34 -7.68
C CYS A 166 -2.84 23.25 -6.45
N GLY A 167 -1.82 23.47 -5.62
CA GLY A 167 -1.88 24.41 -4.49
C GLY A 167 -2.34 23.82 -3.16
N VAL A 168 -2.51 22.50 -3.02
CA VAL A 168 -2.77 21.87 -1.72
C VAL A 168 -1.52 22.05 -0.83
N PRO A 169 -1.64 22.63 0.38
CA PRO A 169 -0.50 22.92 1.24
C PRO A 169 0.03 21.63 1.89
N ILE A 170 1.02 21.02 1.23
CA ILE A 170 1.67 19.78 1.70
C ILE A 170 3.12 20.13 2.07
N ALA A 171 3.33 20.45 3.34
CA ALA A 171 4.66 20.63 3.92
C ALA A 171 5.35 19.28 4.11
N THR A 172 4.66 18.34 4.75
CA THR A 172 5.13 16.97 4.96
C THR A 172 4.06 15.99 4.46
N PRO A 173 4.40 15.02 3.59
CA PRO A 173 3.47 13.99 3.18
C PRO A 173 2.92 13.20 4.40
N PRO A 174 1.60 13.05 4.56
CA PRO A 174 1.05 12.24 5.64
C PRO A 174 1.39 10.75 5.47
N PRO A 175 1.34 9.93 6.55
CA PRO A 175 1.51 8.49 6.44
C PRO A 175 0.35 7.85 5.67
N THR A 176 0.54 6.62 5.18
CA THR A 176 -0.59 5.84 4.66
C THR A 176 -1.52 5.45 5.80
N SER A 177 -2.80 5.25 5.49
CA SER A 177 -3.81 4.88 6.47
C SER A 177 -4.84 3.92 5.91
N LEU A 178 -5.19 2.90 6.67
CA LEU A 178 -6.34 2.01 6.42
C LEU A 178 -7.13 1.83 7.71
N ARG A 179 -8.43 1.55 7.58
CA ARG A 179 -9.30 1.30 8.73
C ARG A 179 -9.78 -0.15 8.72
N ALA A 180 -9.52 -0.86 9.81
CA ALA A 180 -10.18 -2.13 10.07
C ALA A 180 -11.62 -1.85 10.54
N ASN A 181 -12.59 -2.56 9.98
CA ASN A 181 -13.95 -2.50 10.48
C ASN A 181 -14.21 -3.57 11.54
N GLU A 182 -15.22 -3.36 12.38
CA GLU A 182 -15.53 -4.23 13.52
C GLU A 182 -15.88 -5.66 13.09
N HIS A 183 -16.63 -5.83 12.00
CA HIS A 183 -16.99 -7.17 11.52
C HIS A 183 -15.76 -8.00 11.15
N ALA A 184 -14.78 -7.40 10.45
CA ALA A 184 -13.54 -8.05 10.09
C ALA A 184 -12.67 -8.34 11.32
N LEU A 185 -12.63 -7.41 12.29
CA LEU A 185 -11.94 -7.64 13.57
C LEU A 185 -12.52 -8.83 14.33
N MET A 186 -13.84 -8.93 14.44
CA MET A 186 -14.54 -10.05 15.08
C MET A 186 -14.30 -11.38 14.33
N SER A 187 -14.34 -11.36 12.99
CA SER A 187 -14.06 -12.55 12.15
C SER A 187 -12.64 -13.07 12.40
N VAL A 188 -11.65 -12.18 12.30
CA VAL A 188 -10.23 -12.51 12.54
C VAL A 188 -10.01 -13.02 13.96
N HIS A 189 -10.57 -12.33 14.96
CA HIS A 189 -10.48 -12.75 16.36
C HIS A 189 -11.01 -14.17 16.55
N ARG A 190 -12.20 -14.47 16.02
CA ARG A 190 -12.80 -15.82 16.12
C ARG A 190 -11.90 -16.86 15.47
N ARG A 191 -11.36 -16.56 14.28
CA ARG A 191 -10.50 -17.47 13.53
C ARG A 191 -9.18 -17.75 14.27
N LEU A 192 -8.56 -16.73 14.83
CA LEU A 192 -7.33 -16.87 15.63
C LEU A 192 -7.58 -17.71 16.90
N ARG A 193 -8.69 -17.50 17.61
CA ARG A 193 -9.07 -18.33 18.78
C ARG A 193 -9.27 -19.79 18.41
N GLN A 194 -9.90 -20.08 17.27
CA GLN A 194 -10.07 -21.46 16.76
C GLN A 194 -8.73 -22.13 16.46
N MET A 195 -7.71 -21.36 16.07
CA MET A 195 -6.34 -21.84 15.85
C MET A 195 -5.52 -21.95 17.14
N GLY A 196 -6.10 -21.62 18.30
CA GLY A 196 -5.40 -21.61 19.59
C GLY A 196 -4.55 -20.37 19.86
N ILE A 197 -4.61 -19.36 18.99
CA ILE A 197 -3.81 -18.13 19.12
C ILE A 197 -4.58 -17.13 19.98
N ARG A 198 -4.08 -16.90 21.19
CA ARG A 198 -4.69 -16.00 22.19
C ARG A 198 -3.82 -14.80 22.52
N GLY A 199 -2.53 -14.87 22.24
CA GLY A 199 -1.54 -13.83 22.52
C GLY A 199 -1.06 -13.09 21.27
N PRO A 200 0.04 -12.32 21.40
CA PRO A 200 0.71 -11.68 20.28
C PRO A 200 1.12 -12.70 19.20
N PHE A 201 1.05 -12.29 17.95
CA PHE A 201 1.42 -13.12 16.81
C PHE A 201 2.11 -12.30 15.73
N VAL A 202 2.84 -12.98 14.84
CA VAL A 202 3.49 -12.38 13.67
C VAL A 202 2.72 -12.76 12.41
N VAL A 203 2.62 -11.83 11.46
CA VAL A 203 2.12 -12.12 10.11
C VAL A 203 3.30 -12.30 9.18
N ILE A 204 3.40 -13.46 8.55
CA ILE A 204 4.39 -13.79 7.52
C ILE A 204 3.70 -13.78 6.16
N HIS A 205 4.18 -12.96 5.23
CA HIS A 205 3.68 -12.94 3.85
C HIS A 205 4.78 -13.35 2.86
N PRO A 206 4.88 -14.66 2.52
CA PRO A 206 5.94 -15.19 1.67
C PRO A 206 5.65 -15.06 0.17
N ALA A 207 4.44 -14.66 -0.21
CA ALA A 207 4.04 -14.53 -1.60
C ALA A 207 4.54 -13.22 -2.23
N ALA A 208 4.69 -13.25 -3.56
CA ALA A 208 4.99 -12.10 -4.40
C ALA A 208 4.65 -12.44 -5.85
N THR A 209 4.15 -11.45 -6.60
CA THR A 209 3.74 -11.61 -8.01
C THR A 209 4.90 -12.03 -8.91
N HIS A 210 6.11 -11.50 -8.67
CA HIS A 210 7.29 -11.83 -9.45
C HIS A 210 8.25 -12.69 -8.62
N GLU A 211 8.81 -13.73 -9.23
CA GLU A 211 9.80 -14.61 -8.58
C GLU A 211 11.04 -13.84 -8.11
N THR A 212 11.44 -12.80 -8.84
CA THR A 212 12.56 -11.89 -8.49
C THR A 212 12.28 -11.05 -7.24
N LYS A 213 11.07 -11.11 -6.69
CA LYS A 213 10.66 -10.50 -5.42
C LYS A 213 10.28 -11.54 -4.37
N ARG A 214 10.30 -12.83 -4.69
CA ARG A 214 9.85 -13.90 -3.80
C ARG A 214 11.03 -14.51 -3.05
N TRP A 215 11.13 -14.21 -1.75
CA TRP A 215 12.12 -14.87 -0.90
C TRP A 215 11.71 -16.33 -0.61
N SER A 216 12.70 -17.20 -0.39
CA SER A 216 12.47 -18.65 -0.30
C SER A 216 11.56 -19.04 0.86
N ALA A 217 10.61 -19.94 0.62
CA ALA A 217 9.73 -20.51 1.65
C ALA A 217 10.53 -21.18 2.79
N TYR A 218 11.64 -21.84 2.45
CA TYR A 218 12.54 -22.44 3.45
C TYR A 218 13.16 -21.38 4.38
N LYS A 219 13.55 -20.23 3.81
CA LYS A 219 14.11 -19.11 4.56
C LYS A 219 13.05 -18.43 5.45
N PHE A 220 11.83 -18.26 4.95
CA PHE A 220 10.70 -17.81 5.79
C PHE A 220 10.42 -18.79 6.93
N ALA A 221 10.49 -20.10 6.68
CA ALA A 221 10.30 -21.10 7.73
C ALA A 221 11.39 -21.02 8.82
N GLN A 222 12.63 -20.69 8.47
CA GLN A 222 13.69 -20.40 9.45
C GLN A 222 13.33 -19.20 10.33
N VAL A 223 12.78 -18.13 9.74
CA VAL A 223 12.29 -16.96 10.49
C VAL A 223 11.12 -17.32 11.42
N VAL A 224 10.16 -18.12 10.95
CA VAL A 224 9.03 -18.60 11.77
C VAL A 224 9.54 -19.39 12.98
N ARG A 225 10.46 -20.35 12.77
CA ARG A 225 11.03 -21.15 13.87
C ARG A 225 11.80 -20.28 14.86
N TYR A 226 12.55 -19.29 14.36
CA TYR A 226 13.27 -18.35 15.20
C TYR A 226 12.33 -17.54 16.11
N LEU A 227 11.26 -16.97 15.54
CA LEU A 227 10.27 -16.18 16.29
C LEU A 227 9.55 -17.01 17.35
N ALA A 228 9.18 -18.25 17.03
CA ALA A 228 8.56 -19.15 17.99
C ALA A 228 9.53 -19.54 19.11
N ALA A 229 10.77 -19.93 18.78
CA ALA A 229 11.73 -20.42 19.77
C ALA A 229 12.28 -19.31 20.69
N LYS A 230 12.50 -18.11 20.15
CA LYS A 230 13.14 -17.01 20.90
C LYS A 230 12.13 -16.11 21.60
N HIS A 231 10.98 -15.85 20.97
CA HIS A 231 10.02 -14.84 21.43
C HIS A 231 8.65 -15.40 21.79
N ASP A 232 8.45 -16.72 21.70
CA ASP A 232 7.14 -17.38 21.90
C ASP A 232 6.03 -16.78 21.00
N LEU A 233 6.42 -16.37 19.77
CA LEU A 233 5.51 -15.73 18.83
C LEU A 233 5.07 -16.71 17.72
N PRO A 234 3.82 -17.20 17.74
CA PRO A 234 3.28 -17.98 16.63
C PRO A 234 3.13 -17.10 15.38
N SER A 235 3.24 -17.74 14.21
CA SER A 235 3.21 -17.04 12.91
C SER A 235 1.99 -17.41 12.09
N ILE A 236 1.19 -16.42 11.71
CA ILE A 236 0.17 -16.55 10.66
C ILE A 236 0.85 -16.40 9.30
N VAL A 237 0.83 -17.44 8.47
CA VAL A 237 1.42 -17.42 7.13
C VAL A 237 0.32 -17.12 6.12
N LEU A 238 0.31 -15.89 5.61
CA LEU A 238 -0.75 -15.35 4.76
C LEU A 238 -0.36 -15.40 3.28
N ALA A 239 -1.27 -15.85 2.42
CA ALA A 239 -1.19 -15.67 0.96
C ALA A 239 -2.59 -15.62 0.34
N ALA A 240 -2.71 -15.40 -0.97
CA ALA A 240 -3.99 -15.56 -1.64
C ALA A 240 -4.38 -17.05 -1.81
N ARG A 241 -5.67 -17.34 -2.03
CA ARG A 241 -6.19 -18.71 -2.21
C ARG A 241 -5.44 -19.52 -3.27
N HIS A 242 -5.11 -18.90 -4.40
CA HIS A 242 -4.39 -19.55 -5.51
C HIS A 242 -2.88 -19.74 -5.21
N GLU A 243 -2.38 -19.15 -4.13
CA GLU A 243 -0.98 -19.21 -3.68
C GLU A 243 -0.78 -20.14 -2.48
N GLY A 244 -1.77 -20.99 -2.15
CA GLY A 244 -1.72 -21.88 -0.97
C GLY A 244 -0.51 -22.81 -0.93
N HIS A 245 -0.01 -23.24 -2.10
CA HIS A 245 1.22 -24.03 -2.19
C HIS A 245 2.44 -23.33 -1.54
N ILE A 246 2.47 -21.99 -1.50
CA ILE A 246 3.54 -21.22 -0.86
C ILE A 246 3.40 -21.30 0.67
N THR A 247 2.19 -21.13 1.21
CA THR A 247 1.95 -21.22 2.65
C THR A 247 2.17 -22.64 3.16
N ASP A 248 1.80 -23.64 2.37
CA ASP A 248 2.00 -25.06 2.68
C ASP A 248 3.49 -25.42 2.68
N ALA A 249 4.28 -24.87 1.75
CA ALA A 249 5.73 -25.06 1.75
C ALA A 249 6.38 -24.47 3.01
N VAL A 250 5.99 -23.25 3.42
CA VAL A 250 6.48 -22.66 4.68
C VAL A 250 6.06 -23.52 5.87
N LYS A 251 4.80 -23.98 5.91
CA LYS A 251 4.29 -24.87 6.97
C LYS A 251 5.07 -26.17 7.06
N GLY A 252 5.34 -26.82 5.92
CA GLY A 252 6.09 -28.07 5.85
C GLY A 252 7.49 -27.96 6.45
N PHE A 253 8.18 -26.84 6.23
CA PHE A 253 9.50 -26.60 6.83
C PHE A 253 9.42 -26.08 8.29
N ALA A 254 8.41 -25.28 8.65
CA ALA A 254 8.33 -24.63 9.95
C ALA A 254 7.66 -25.48 11.04
N GLY A 255 6.85 -26.46 10.67
CA GLY A 255 6.11 -27.30 11.62
C GLY A 255 4.97 -26.56 12.32
N MET A 256 4.73 -26.83 13.61
CA MET A 256 3.55 -26.34 14.32
C MET A 256 3.50 -24.82 14.52
N ALA A 257 4.65 -24.13 14.46
CA ALA A 257 4.74 -22.67 14.65
C ALA A 257 4.13 -21.83 13.50
N ALA A 258 3.90 -22.44 12.33
CA ALA A 258 3.27 -21.79 11.18
C ALA A 258 1.77 -22.11 11.12
N HIS A 259 0.93 -21.11 10.93
CA HIS A 259 -0.52 -21.25 10.76
C HIS A 259 -0.93 -20.67 9.39
N PRO A 260 -1.06 -21.50 8.34
CA PRO A 260 -1.38 -21.03 7.00
C PRO A 260 -2.82 -20.50 6.93
N ILE A 261 -3.01 -19.34 6.31
CA ILE A 261 -4.32 -18.75 5.99
C ILE A 261 -4.29 -18.23 4.55
N THR A 262 -5.26 -18.65 3.75
CA THR A 262 -5.32 -18.31 2.32
C THR A 262 -6.68 -17.77 1.86
N ASP A 263 -7.65 -17.71 2.78
CA ASP A 263 -9.05 -17.43 2.50
C ASP A 263 -9.58 -16.13 3.13
N PHE A 264 -8.71 -15.33 3.76
CA PHE A 264 -9.10 -14.01 4.26
C PHE A 264 -9.42 -13.03 3.12
N THR A 265 -10.52 -12.32 3.29
CA THR A 265 -10.86 -11.14 2.52
C THR A 265 -9.87 -10.01 2.80
N LEU A 266 -9.78 -9.00 1.93
CA LEU A 266 -8.89 -7.86 2.18
C LEU A 266 -9.22 -7.11 3.48
N LYS A 267 -10.50 -7.02 3.85
CA LYS A 267 -10.92 -6.40 5.11
C LYS A 267 -10.41 -7.21 6.31
N GLU A 268 -10.44 -8.53 6.24
CA GLU A 268 -9.85 -9.41 7.26
C GLU A 268 -8.33 -9.32 7.28
N VAL A 269 -7.66 -9.14 6.13
CA VAL A 269 -6.21 -8.90 6.11
C VAL A 269 -5.86 -7.57 6.80
N ILE A 270 -6.61 -6.49 6.56
CA ILE A 270 -6.45 -5.22 7.28
C ILE A 270 -6.62 -5.44 8.79
N ALA A 271 -7.68 -6.14 9.19
CA ALA A 271 -7.94 -6.45 10.59
C ALA A 271 -6.83 -7.30 11.24
N LEU A 272 -6.37 -8.36 10.56
CA LEU A 272 -5.26 -9.20 11.00
C LEU A 272 -3.98 -8.39 11.21
N LEU A 273 -3.60 -7.57 10.22
CA LEU A 273 -2.40 -6.74 10.29
C LEU A 273 -2.49 -5.69 11.41
N SER A 274 -3.67 -5.11 11.65
CA SER A 274 -3.87 -4.12 12.73
C SER A 274 -3.65 -4.70 14.13
N ARG A 275 -3.78 -6.02 14.28
CA ARG A 275 -3.60 -6.75 15.55
C ARG A 275 -2.25 -7.46 15.67
N ALA A 276 -1.53 -7.63 14.57
CA ALA A 276 -0.23 -8.29 14.55
C ALA A 276 0.81 -7.50 15.37
N ALA A 277 1.71 -8.22 16.03
CA ALA A 277 2.84 -7.63 16.74
C ALA A 277 3.96 -7.22 15.77
N LEU A 278 4.08 -7.94 14.66
CA LEU A 278 5.07 -7.71 13.61
C LEU A 278 4.56 -8.28 12.28
N PHE A 279 4.88 -7.61 11.19
CA PHE A 279 4.78 -8.14 9.82
C PHE A 279 6.17 -8.49 9.28
N VAL A 280 6.33 -9.65 8.63
CA VAL A 280 7.54 -9.99 7.87
C VAL A 280 7.14 -10.52 6.50
N GLY A 281 7.63 -9.92 5.43
CA GLY A 281 7.23 -10.37 4.09
C GLY A 281 8.01 -9.73 2.96
N ASN A 282 7.71 -10.17 1.74
CA ASN A 282 8.25 -9.54 0.54
C ASN A 282 7.62 -8.16 0.30
N ASP A 283 8.31 -7.30 -0.46
CA ASP A 283 7.72 -6.11 -1.09
C ASP A 283 6.48 -6.52 -1.93
N SER A 284 5.30 -6.25 -1.37
CA SER A 284 4.00 -6.64 -1.91
C SER A 284 2.90 -5.79 -1.27
N GLY A 285 1.67 -5.90 -1.79
CA GLY A 285 0.50 -5.17 -1.27
C GLY A 285 0.35 -5.25 0.26
N PRO A 286 0.41 -6.44 0.88
CA PRO A 286 0.30 -6.60 2.33
C PRO A 286 1.36 -5.85 3.14
N ALA A 287 2.57 -5.66 2.60
CA ALA A 287 3.61 -4.86 3.27
C ALA A 287 3.20 -3.38 3.41
N HIS A 288 2.55 -2.83 2.38
CA HIS A 288 1.99 -1.48 2.45
C HIS A 288 0.78 -1.41 3.37
N MET A 289 -0.09 -2.44 3.34
CA MET A 289 -1.24 -2.52 4.26
C MET A 289 -0.78 -2.55 5.71
N ALA A 290 0.29 -3.29 6.04
CA ALA A 290 0.86 -3.35 7.38
C ALA A 290 1.29 -1.96 7.86
N ALA A 291 2.03 -1.21 7.03
CA ALA A 291 2.41 0.16 7.37
C ALA A 291 1.20 1.09 7.55
N ALA A 292 0.16 0.93 6.74
CA ALA A 292 -1.03 1.77 6.78
C ALA A 292 -1.94 1.53 7.99
N VAL A 293 -1.84 0.37 8.64
CA VAL A 293 -2.54 0.09 9.91
C VAL A 293 -1.63 0.28 11.13
N GLY A 294 -0.41 0.79 10.94
CA GLY A 294 0.55 1.00 12.01
C GLY A 294 1.17 -0.29 12.56
N CYS A 295 1.20 -1.37 11.78
CA CYS A 295 1.88 -2.61 12.14
C CYS A 295 3.40 -2.46 11.91
N PRO A 296 4.24 -2.70 12.93
CA PRO A 296 5.68 -2.76 12.73
C PRO A 296 6.06 -3.83 11.72
N GLY A 297 7.11 -3.61 10.92
CA GLY A 297 7.34 -4.50 9.78
C GLY A 297 8.78 -4.63 9.30
N VAL A 298 9.15 -5.83 8.85
CA VAL A 298 10.39 -6.11 8.12
C VAL A 298 10.03 -6.52 6.69
N VAL A 299 10.49 -5.74 5.71
CA VAL A 299 10.14 -5.97 4.30
C VAL A 299 11.38 -6.31 3.49
N ILE A 300 11.29 -7.44 2.80
CA ILE A 300 12.38 -8.02 2.03
C ILE A 300 12.24 -7.57 0.58
N PHE A 301 13.28 -6.89 0.08
CA PHE A 301 13.33 -6.35 -1.28
C PHE A 301 14.26 -7.17 -2.16
N GLY A 302 13.77 -7.46 -3.36
CA GLY A 302 14.52 -8.11 -4.44
C GLY A 302 14.85 -7.11 -5.55
N ALA A 303 14.21 -7.29 -6.70
CA ALA A 303 14.42 -6.47 -7.90
C ALA A 303 13.86 -5.05 -7.84
N SER A 304 12.92 -4.78 -6.91
CA SER A 304 12.33 -3.46 -6.74
C SER A 304 13.26 -2.51 -5.97
N ASP A 305 13.11 -1.21 -6.21
CA ASP A 305 13.85 -0.15 -5.53
C ASP A 305 13.12 0.31 -4.26
N PRO A 306 13.70 0.16 -3.06
CA PRO A 306 13.10 0.64 -1.82
C PRO A 306 12.95 2.16 -1.74
N THR A 307 13.73 2.95 -2.48
CA THR A 307 13.58 4.41 -2.49
C THR A 307 12.21 4.84 -3.05
N VAL A 308 11.64 4.01 -3.93
CA VAL A 308 10.35 4.25 -4.61
C VAL A 308 9.19 3.55 -3.90
N TRP A 309 9.43 2.37 -3.32
CA TRP A 309 8.37 1.43 -2.90
C TRP A 309 8.43 0.99 -1.43
N ARG A 310 9.30 1.55 -0.59
CA ARG A 310 9.30 1.17 0.84
C ARG A 310 7.92 1.43 1.48
N PRO A 311 7.52 0.64 2.48
CA PRO A 311 6.32 0.96 3.24
C PRO A 311 6.39 2.38 3.82
N TRP A 312 5.27 3.11 3.76
CA TRP A 312 5.19 4.51 4.14
C TRP A 312 4.25 4.69 5.33
N GLY A 313 4.75 4.47 6.55
CA GLY A 313 3.96 4.57 7.78
C GLY A 313 4.78 5.17 8.92
N THR A 314 4.16 5.24 10.10
CA THR A 314 4.80 5.77 11.32
C THR A 314 5.36 4.67 12.23
N ALA A 315 4.91 3.44 12.08
CA ALA A 315 5.37 2.32 12.90
C ALA A 315 6.82 1.94 12.56
N PRO A 316 7.59 1.43 13.55
CA PRO A 316 8.95 0.96 13.29
C PRO A 316 9.00 -0.06 12.16
N SER A 317 9.85 0.19 11.17
CA SER A 317 10.01 -0.73 10.05
C SER A 317 11.45 -0.78 9.54
N ALA A 318 11.80 -1.91 8.94
CA ALA A 318 13.10 -2.13 8.34
C ALA A 318 12.95 -2.69 6.92
N VAL A 319 13.78 -2.19 6.01
CA VAL A 319 13.96 -2.75 4.67
C VAL A 319 15.20 -3.64 4.70
N VAL A 320 15.08 -4.84 4.13
CA VAL A 320 16.21 -5.76 3.93
C VAL A 320 16.40 -5.94 2.42
N GLN A 321 17.53 -5.46 1.90
CA GLN A 321 17.96 -5.67 0.52
C GLN A 321 19.46 -5.92 0.49
N VAL A 322 19.89 -6.76 -0.45
CA VAL A 322 21.30 -7.01 -0.75
C VAL A 322 21.57 -6.56 -2.18
N THR A 323 22.48 -5.61 -2.36
CA THR A 323 22.84 -5.05 -3.68
C THR A 323 24.18 -5.54 -4.19
N ARG A 324 25.00 -6.15 -3.32
CA ARG A 324 26.29 -6.75 -3.63
C ARG A 324 26.40 -8.14 -3.03
N ASP A 325 27.13 -9.04 -3.67
CA ASP A 325 27.40 -10.36 -3.13
C ASP A 325 28.46 -10.32 -2.00
N HIS A 326 28.85 -11.50 -1.52
CA HIS A 326 29.85 -11.67 -0.47
C HIS A 326 31.28 -11.24 -0.89
N LEU A 327 31.54 -11.09 -2.19
CA LEU A 327 32.80 -10.60 -2.74
C LEU A 327 32.74 -9.09 -3.06
N GLY A 328 31.61 -8.43 -2.79
CA GLY A 328 31.40 -7.01 -3.07
C GLY A 328 30.98 -6.70 -4.51
N VAL A 329 30.73 -7.72 -5.33
CA VAL A 329 30.31 -7.56 -6.73
C VAL A 329 28.84 -7.14 -6.77
N SER A 330 28.51 -6.13 -7.59
CA SER A 330 27.13 -5.64 -7.73
C SER A 330 26.22 -6.72 -8.32
N LEU A 331 25.11 -6.98 -7.63
CA LEU A 331 24.11 -7.95 -8.06
C LEU A 331 23.07 -7.31 -8.99
N PRO A 332 22.73 -7.97 -10.12
CA PRO A 332 21.61 -7.53 -10.94
C PRO A 332 20.31 -7.60 -10.12
N PRO A 333 19.35 -6.66 -10.32
CA PRO A 333 18.13 -6.60 -9.53
C PRO A 333 17.38 -7.94 -9.44
N SER A 334 17.34 -8.71 -10.53
CA SER A 334 16.70 -10.02 -10.60
C SER A 334 17.26 -11.08 -9.64
N GLU A 335 18.52 -10.94 -9.20
CA GLU A 335 19.21 -11.93 -8.36
C GLU A 335 19.30 -11.54 -6.90
N ARG A 336 19.06 -10.26 -6.57
CA ARG A 336 19.20 -9.72 -5.20
C ARG A 336 18.41 -10.52 -4.17
N ILE A 337 17.18 -10.92 -4.50
CA ILE A 337 16.31 -11.66 -3.57
C ILE A 337 16.92 -12.99 -3.13
N ARG A 338 17.67 -13.66 -4.01
CA ARG A 338 18.28 -14.97 -3.72
C ARG A 338 19.42 -14.83 -2.70
N HIS A 339 20.10 -13.68 -2.72
CA HIS A 339 21.25 -13.36 -1.88
C HIS A 339 20.87 -12.79 -0.50
N VAL A 340 19.60 -12.42 -0.28
CA VAL A 340 19.14 -12.06 1.08
C VAL A 340 19.25 -13.29 1.98
N ARG A 341 20.08 -13.20 3.02
CA ARG A 341 20.30 -14.25 4.00
C ARG A 341 19.34 -14.12 5.19
N VAL A 342 19.11 -15.22 5.90
CA VAL A 342 18.14 -15.24 7.01
C VAL A 342 18.62 -14.39 8.18
N GLU A 343 19.93 -14.34 8.40
CA GLU A 343 20.56 -13.58 9.48
C GLU A 343 20.27 -12.09 9.33
N HIS A 344 20.35 -11.53 8.11
CA HIS A 344 20.02 -10.13 7.86
C HIS A 344 18.56 -9.80 8.18
N VAL A 345 17.65 -10.76 7.93
CA VAL A 345 16.22 -10.60 8.25
C VAL A 345 16.00 -10.70 9.75
N ILE A 346 16.64 -11.65 10.43
CA ILE A 346 16.58 -11.80 11.88
C ILE A 346 17.13 -10.54 12.57
N GLU A 347 18.30 -10.04 12.17
CA GLU A 347 18.86 -8.79 12.71
C GLU A 347 17.92 -7.60 12.55
N ALA A 348 17.25 -7.50 11.39
CA ALA A 348 16.24 -6.46 11.16
C ALA A 348 15.02 -6.64 12.07
N ILE A 349 14.56 -7.88 12.28
CA ILE A 349 13.48 -8.21 13.22
C ILE A 349 13.86 -7.78 14.63
N GLU A 350 15.06 -8.14 15.11
CA GLU A 350 15.52 -7.78 16.46
C GLU A 350 15.60 -6.26 16.64
N ARG A 351 16.08 -5.51 15.64
CA ARG A 351 16.10 -4.04 15.69
C ARG A 351 14.69 -3.45 15.80
N VAL A 352 13.74 -3.98 15.03
CA VAL A 352 12.33 -3.54 15.06
C VAL A 352 11.66 -3.91 16.39
N LEU A 353 11.87 -5.13 16.91
CA LEU A 353 11.34 -5.54 18.21
C LEU A 353 11.93 -4.74 19.38
N ALA A 354 13.22 -4.38 19.29
CA ALA A 354 13.88 -3.55 20.28
C ALA A 354 13.31 -2.12 20.32
N SER A 355 13.02 -1.51 19.17
CA SER A 355 12.43 -0.16 19.14
C SER A 355 11.00 -0.13 19.69
N ILE A 356 10.22 -1.19 19.46
CA ILE A 356 8.88 -1.35 20.05
C ILE A 356 8.95 -1.51 21.59
N SER A 357 10.01 -2.15 22.10
CA SER A 357 10.18 -2.41 23.53
C SER A 357 10.78 -1.23 24.31
N GLY A 358 11.61 -0.41 23.65
CA GLY A 358 12.24 0.78 24.23
C GLY A 358 11.31 1.99 24.36
N GLU A 359 10.26 2.06 23.54
CA GLU A 359 9.14 2.98 23.75
C GLU A 359 8.17 2.35 24.77
N ALA A 360 8.37 2.68 26.05
CA ALA A 360 7.64 2.16 27.22
C ALA A 360 6.14 2.54 27.28
N VAL A 361 5.43 2.52 26.15
CA VAL A 361 3.97 2.68 26.03
C VAL A 361 3.32 1.39 25.49
N LEU A 362 4.07 0.46 24.87
CA LEU A 362 3.46 -0.68 24.16
C LEU A 362 3.31 -2.00 24.94
N ARG A 363 3.96 -2.19 26.10
CA ARG A 363 3.63 -3.34 26.97
C ARG A 363 2.26 -3.18 27.65
N SER A 364 1.83 -1.94 27.92
CA SER A 364 0.42 -1.68 28.26
C SER A 364 -0.46 -1.91 27.03
N SER A 365 -0.10 -1.44 25.82
CA SER A 365 -0.87 -1.72 24.60
C SER A 365 -0.92 -3.19 24.17
N LEU A 366 0.02 -4.07 24.55
CA LEU A 366 -0.05 -5.51 24.26
C LEU A 366 -0.90 -6.25 25.30
N ALA A 367 -1.01 -5.73 26.53
CA ALA A 367 -1.89 -6.24 27.59
C ALA A 367 -3.31 -5.64 27.54
N ASP A 368 -3.45 -4.34 27.25
CA ASP A 368 -4.72 -3.60 27.02
C ASP A 368 -5.32 -3.85 25.63
N ARG A 369 -4.57 -4.53 24.75
CA ARG A 369 -5.14 -5.30 23.64
C ARG A 369 -5.80 -6.57 24.14
N GLU A 370 -6.08 -6.71 25.43
CA GLU A 370 -7.01 -7.70 25.96
C GLU A 370 -8.28 -7.68 25.12
N TRP A 371 -8.56 -8.86 24.60
CA TRP A 371 -9.52 -9.15 23.56
C TRP A 371 -10.94 -8.97 24.11
N SER A 372 -11.37 -7.74 24.34
CA SER A 372 -12.77 -7.44 24.61
C SER A 372 -13.58 -7.55 23.32
N PRO A 373 -14.74 -8.22 23.37
CA PRO A 373 -15.53 -8.65 22.20
C PRO A 373 -16.04 -7.50 21.32
#